data_AF-A0A358MCX2-F1
#
_entry.id   AF-A0A358MCX2-F1
#
_cell.length_a   1.000
_cell.length_b   1.000
_cell.length_c   1.000
_cell.angle_alpha   90.00
_cell.angle_beta   90.00
_cell.angle_gamma   90.00
#
_symmetry.space_group_name_H-M   'P 1'
#
loop_
_entity.id
_entity.type
_entity.pdbx_description
1 polymer ?
#
loop_
_entity_poly.entity_id
_entity_poly.type
_entity_poly.pdbx_seq_one_letter_code
_entity_poly.pdbx_strand_id
1 'polypeptide(L)'
;DVTRWVLITVALAIAVAVVWWVKNDPPGLMGKLAAGLLVGGALGNVVDRLLYGAVADFINMSCCGFSNPYAFNIADIAIFIGAFGLVLFTGSKKPA
;
A
#
# COMPACT_ATOMS: atom_id res chain seq x y z
N ASP A 1 -8.62 20.37 2.22
CA ASP A 1 -9.78 19.44 2.31
C ASP A 1 -10.00 18.55 1.10
N VAL A 2 -10.16 19.09 -0.11
CA VAL A 2 -10.43 18.28 -1.32
C VAL A 2 -9.41 17.16 -1.54
N THR A 3 -8.11 17.48 -1.50
CA THR A 3 -7.02 16.49 -1.69
C THR A 3 -7.08 15.35 -0.68
N ARG A 4 -7.38 15.64 0.60
CA ARG A 4 -7.51 14.63 1.65
C ARG A 4 -8.58 13.60 1.29
N TRP A 5 -9.76 14.07 0.90
CA TRP A 5 -10.87 13.19 0.53
C TRP A 5 -10.61 12.43 -0.76
N VAL A 6 -10.00 13.05 -1.77
CA VAL A 6 -9.58 12.37 -3.01
C VAL A 6 -8.64 11.21 -2.69
N LEU A 7 -7.61 11.45 -1.86
CA LEU A 7 -6.65 10.40 -1.49
C LEU A 7 -7.30 9.27 -0.70
N ILE A 8 -8.23 9.59 0.21
CA ILE A 8 -9.01 8.57 0.93
C ILE A 8 -9.83 7.71 -0.05
N THR A 9 -10.57 8.35 -0.94
CA THR A 9 -11.42 7.65 -1.92
C THR A 9 -10.59 6.76 -2.84
N VAL A 10 -9.47 7.26 -3.36
CA VAL A 10 -8.58 6.48 -4.22
C VAL A 10 -7.98 5.29 -3.46
N ALA A 11 -7.49 5.50 -2.23
CA ALA A 11 -6.91 4.43 -1.42
C ALA A 11 -7.94 3.32 -1.13
N LEU A 12 -9.17 3.69 -0.76
CA LEU A 12 -10.27 2.74 -0.53
C LEU A 12 -10.68 2.01 -1.82
N ALA A 13 -10.77 2.71 -2.95
CA ALA A 13 -11.10 2.11 -4.23
C ALA A 13 -10.06 1.06 -4.65
N ILE A 14 -8.76 1.37 -4.50
CA ILE A 14 -7.67 0.42 -4.77
C ILE A 14 -7.74 -0.77 -3.81
N ALA A 15 -7.94 -0.54 -2.51
CA ALA A 15 -8.05 -1.60 -1.53
C ALA A 15 -9.21 -2.56 -1.84
N VAL A 16 -10.39 -2.02 -2.18
CA VAL A 16 -11.56 -2.81 -2.58
C VAL A 16 -11.28 -3.57 -3.87
N ALA A 17 -10.66 -2.94 -4.87
CA ALA A 17 -10.32 -3.60 -6.13
C ALA A 17 -9.35 -4.77 -5.93
N VAL A 18 -8.31 -4.60 -5.11
CA VAL A 18 -7.35 -5.66 -4.78
C VAL A 18 -8.04 -6.81 -4.02
N VAL A 19 -8.87 -6.51 -3.02
CA VAL A 19 -9.63 -7.53 -2.30
C VAL A 19 -10.58 -8.27 -3.23
N TRP A 20 -11.30 -7.55 -4.09
CA TRP A 20 -12.20 -8.16 -5.07
C TRP A 20 -11.43 -9.07 -6.03
N TRP A 21 -10.31 -8.62 -6.57
CA TRP A 21 -9.48 -9.43 -7.46
C TRP A 21 -8.95 -10.70 -6.79
N VAL A 22 -8.38 -10.60 -5.58
CA VAL A 22 -7.89 -11.75 -4.79
C VAL A 22 -9.01 -12.73 -4.43
N LYS A 23 -10.26 -12.27 -4.30
CA LYS A 23 -11.40 -13.16 -4.07
C LYS A 23 -11.82 -13.92 -5.33
N ASN A 24 -11.65 -13.33 -6.52
CA ASN A 24 -12.08 -13.94 -7.79
C ASN A 24 -10.99 -14.81 -8.44
N ASP A 25 -9.72 -14.41 -8.38
CA ASP A 25 -8.57 -15.20 -8.84
C ASP A 25 -7.54 -15.30 -7.69
N PRO A 26 -7.77 -16.21 -6.71
CA PRO A 26 -6.98 -16.25 -5.50
C PRO A 26 -5.53 -16.68 -5.80
N PRO A 27 -4.53 -15.81 -5.54
CA PRO A 27 -3.14 -16.17 -5.73
C PRO A 27 -2.69 -17.19 -4.66
N GLY A 28 -1.48 -17.71 -4.81
CA GLY A 28 -0.82 -18.49 -3.76
C GLY A 28 -0.64 -17.70 -2.46
N LEU A 29 -0.16 -18.37 -1.40
CA LEU A 29 0.03 -17.77 -0.08
C LEU A 29 0.81 -16.44 -0.13
N MET A 30 1.89 -16.38 -0.92
CA MET A 30 2.71 -15.18 -1.06
C MET A 30 1.95 -14.01 -1.69
N GLY A 31 1.11 -14.26 -2.70
CA GLY A 31 0.26 -13.22 -3.28
C GLY A 31 -0.83 -12.74 -2.31
N LYS A 32 -1.38 -13.63 -1.48
CA LYS A 32 -2.35 -13.25 -0.43
C LYS A 32 -1.71 -12.39 0.65
N LEU A 33 -0.49 -12.73 1.08
CA LEU A 33 0.27 -11.91 2.02
C LEU A 33 0.63 -10.56 1.43
N ALA A 34 1.05 -10.52 0.16
CA ALA A 34 1.34 -9.27 -0.56
C ALA A 34 0.10 -8.38 -0.69
N ALA A 35 -1.06 -8.95 -1.05
CA ALA A 35 -2.33 -8.24 -1.05
C ALA A 35 -2.69 -7.69 0.35
N GLY A 36 -2.50 -8.49 1.39
CA GLY A 36 -2.76 -8.09 2.78
C GLY A 36 -1.88 -6.92 3.21
N LEU A 37 -0.60 -6.92 2.87
CA LEU A 37 0.32 -5.80 3.13
C LEU A 37 -0.12 -4.52 2.42
N LEU A 38 -0.47 -4.62 1.14
CA LEU A 38 -0.93 -3.47 0.35
C LEU A 38 -2.22 -2.88 0.93
N VAL A 39 -3.23 -3.72 1.17
CA VAL A 39 -4.52 -3.29 1.70
C VAL A 39 -4.37 -2.74 3.12
N GLY A 40 -3.60 -3.42 3.97
CA GLY A 40 -3.34 -2.98 5.35
C GLY A 40 -2.65 -1.61 5.41
N GLY A 41 -1.61 -1.39 4.59
CA GLY A 41 -0.94 -0.10 4.51
C GLY A 41 -1.87 0.99 3.97
N ALA A 42 -2.63 0.71 2.90
CA ALA A 42 -3.61 1.67 2.37
C ALA A 42 -4.65 2.08 3.42
N LEU A 43 -5.18 1.11 4.20
CA LEU A 43 -6.13 1.38 5.27
C LEU A 43 -5.51 2.16 6.43
N GLY A 44 -4.26 1.88 6.83
CA GLY A 44 -3.56 2.65 7.87
C GLY A 44 -3.46 4.13 7.47
N ASN A 45 -3.03 4.39 6.24
CA ASN A 45 -2.96 5.72 5.64
C ASN A 45 -4.34 6.42 5.54
N VAL A 46 -5.43 5.67 5.38
CA VAL A 46 -6.80 6.22 5.42
C VAL A 46 -7.22 6.57 6.84
N VAL A 47 -6.94 5.71 7.82
CA VAL A 47 -7.25 5.95 9.23
C VAL A 47 -6.55 7.22 9.73
N ASP A 48 -5.27 7.40 9.40
CA ASP A 48 -4.53 8.61 9.76
C ASP A 48 -5.18 9.86 9.18
N ARG A 49 -5.52 9.81 7.88
CA ARG A 49 -6.24 10.92 7.24
C ARG A 49 -7.59 11.17 7.88
N LEU A 50 -8.33 10.16 8.35
CA LEU A 50 -9.63 10.36 8.99
C LEU A 50 -9.50 10.99 10.39
N LEU A 51 -8.56 10.50 11.19
CA LEU A 51 -8.38 10.93 12.59
C LEU A 51 -7.61 12.24 12.72
N TYR A 52 -6.53 12.41 11.97
CA TYR A 52 -5.59 13.52 12.14
C TYR A 52 -5.63 14.54 11.00
N GLY A 53 -6.33 14.24 9.91
CA GLY A 53 -6.42 15.12 8.75
C GLY A 53 -5.24 15.03 7.78
N ALA A 54 -4.15 14.39 8.18
CA ALA A 54 -2.95 14.14 7.40
C ALA A 54 -2.31 12.80 7.82
N VAL A 55 -1.30 12.36 7.08
CA VAL A 55 -0.49 11.18 7.40
C VAL A 55 0.79 11.64 8.09
N ALA A 56 1.20 10.90 9.13
CA ALA A 56 2.43 11.18 9.84
C ALA A 56 3.62 10.45 9.18
N ASP A 57 4.45 11.21 8.47
CA ASP A 57 5.69 10.69 7.88
C ASP A 57 6.87 10.95 8.83
N PHE A 58 7.53 9.89 9.28
CA PHE A 58 8.55 9.95 10.34
C PHE A 58 9.89 9.32 9.95
N ILE A 59 9.95 8.58 8.83
CA ILE A 59 11.19 7.98 8.33
C ILE A 59 11.74 8.86 7.22
N ASN A 60 12.93 9.42 7.39
CA ASN A 60 13.64 10.18 6.38
C ASN A 60 15.05 9.60 6.18
N MET A 61 15.41 9.30 4.93
CA MET A 61 16.72 8.74 4.59
C MET A 61 17.67 9.83 4.06
N SER A 62 18.12 10.70 4.96
CA SER A 62 19.21 11.64 4.70
C SER A 62 20.51 11.09 5.30
N CYS A 63 21.60 11.06 4.53
CA CYS A 63 22.93 10.72 5.05
C CYS A 63 24.02 11.48 4.32
N CYS A 64 25.14 11.73 5.00
CA CYS A 64 26.43 11.85 4.34
C CYS A 64 26.50 13.07 3.38
N GLY A 65 25.87 14.19 3.74
CA GLY A 65 25.74 15.38 2.88
C GLY A 65 24.59 15.34 1.87
N PHE A 66 23.90 14.20 1.74
CA PHE A 66 22.65 14.08 1.00
C PHE A 66 21.46 14.39 1.91
N SER A 67 20.70 15.44 1.55
CA SER A 67 19.44 15.78 2.20
C SER A 67 18.29 15.31 1.34
N ASN A 68 17.57 14.30 1.83
CA ASN A 68 16.36 13.80 1.21
C ASN A 68 15.17 14.65 1.67
N PRO A 69 14.46 15.34 0.77
CA PRO A 69 13.29 16.13 1.16
C PRO A 69 12.05 15.26 1.45
N TYR A 70 12.08 13.97 1.11
CA TYR A 70 10.93 13.08 1.23
C TYR A 70 11.03 12.20 2.48
N ALA A 71 9.99 12.24 3.30
CA ALA A 71 9.78 11.29 4.39
C ALA A 71 8.68 10.29 4.00
N PHE A 72 8.64 9.16 4.68
CA PHE A 72 7.63 8.12 4.51
C PHE A 72 7.34 7.44 5.86
N ASN A 73 6.36 6.56 5.88
CA ASN A 73 5.95 5.82 7.07
C ASN A 73 5.91 4.30 6.83
N ILE A 74 5.55 3.53 7.86
CA ILE A 74 5.47 2.06 7.79
C ILE A 74 4.35 1.60 6.84
N ALA A 75 3.25 2.35 6.74
CA ALA A 75 2.18 2.02 5.80
C ALA A 75 2.65 2.14 4.35
N ASP A 76 3.48 3.13 4.01
CA ASP A 76 4.05 3.26 2.67
C ASP A 76 5.01 2.11 2.34
N ILE A 77 5.82 1.68 3.31
CA ILE A 77 6.67 0.48 3.15
C ILE A 77 5.81 -0.76 2.89
N ALA A 78 4.73 -0.95 3.65
CA ALA A 78 3.82 -2.07 3.47
C ALA A 78 3.12 -2.05 2.10
N ILE A 79 2.69 -0.87 1.65
CA ILE A 79 2.13 -0.68 0.30
C ILE A 79 3.16 -1.05 -0.76
N PHE A 80 4.40 -0.57 -0.64
CA PHE A 80 5.45 -0.84 -1.61
C PHE A 80 5.80 -2.33 -1.69
N ILE A 81 6.04 -2.98 -0.54
CA ILE A 81 6.34 -4.42 -0.49
C ILE A 81 5.15 -5.24 -0.99
N GLY A 82 3.92 -4.86 -0.61
CA GLY A 82 2.71 -5.54 -1.06
C GLY A 82 2.50 -5.43 -2.57
N ALA A 83 2.64 -4.22 -3.14
CA ALA A 83 2.54 -4.01 -4.58
C ALA A 83 3.62 -4.78 -5.34
N PHE A 84 4.88 -4.71 -4.88
CA PHE A 84 5.98 -5.45 -5.48
C PHE A 84 5.76 -6.97 -5.40
N GLY A 85 5.30 -7.48 -4.26
CA GLY A 85 4.96 -8.88 -4.07
C GLY A 85 3.85 -9.34 -5.01
N LEU A 86 2.81 -8.53 -5.21
CA LEU A 86 1.72 -8.86 -6.13
C LEU A 86 2.22 -9.01 -7.57
N VAL A 87 3.11 -8.14 -8.01
CA VAL A 87 3.74 -8.23 -9.34
C VAL A 87 4.54 -9.52 -9.49
N LEU A 88 5.34 -9.88 -8.48
CA LEU A 88 6.19 -11.09 -8.54
C LEU A 88 5.40 -12.40 -8.43
N PHE A 89 4.39 -12.45 -7.57
CA PHE A 89 3.74 -13.71 -7.19
C PHE A 89 2.43 -13.98 -7.91
N THR A 90 1.94 -13.05 -8.74
CA THR A 90 0.68 -13.23 -9.48
C THR A 90 0.86 -13.54 -10.97
N GLY A 91 2.10 -13.64 -11.46
CA GLY A 91 2.40 -14.05 -12.83
C GLY A 91 2.54 -15.55 -13.08
N SER A 92 2.64 -16.38 -12.03
CA SER A 92 2.95 -17.81 -12.18
C SER A 92 1.69 -18.68 -12.24
N LYS A 93 0.87 -18.52 -13.29
CA LYS A 93 0.05 -19.67 -13.73
C LYS A 93 1.01 -20.69 -14.33
N LYS A 94 1.39 -21.72 -13.56
CA LYS A 94 1.94 -22.94 -14.19
C LYS A 94 0.84 -23.47 -15.10
N PRO A 95 1.04 -23.59 -16.42
CA PRO A 95 0.12 -24.36 -17.25
C PRO A 95 0.10 -25.79 -16.67
N ALA A 96 -1.12 -26.28 -16.45
CA ALA A 96 -1.37 -27.66 -16.07
C ALA A 96 -0.91 -28.64 -17.17
#